data_AF-A0A2S1H2G6-F1
#
_entry.id   AF-A0A2S1H2G6-F1
#
_cell.length_a   1.000
_cell.length_b   1.000
_cell.length_c   1.000
_cell.angle_alpha   90.00
_cell.angle_beta   90.00
_cell.angle_gamma   90.00
#
_symmetry.space_group_name_H-M   'P 1'
#
loop_
_entity.id
_entity.type
_entity.pdbx_description
1 polymer ?
#
loop_
_entity_poly.entity_id
_entity_poly.type
_entity_poly.pdbx_seq_one_letter_code
_entity_poly.pdbx_strand_id
1 'polypeptide(L)'
;MIQVLFVILLWVIPIILVTNTYFKMDKEERQKLKTEFKSPLTFLCVGLLIIGFLLSLSGIILAIGLLQHIGVTMVFTSWFTTSIVNWKKGKTNFIKSAVLILLGVLGIAAYGFMVT
;
A
#
# COMPACT_ATOMS: atom_id res chain seq x y z
N MET A 1 -15.92 19.22 9.14
CA MET A 1 -14.71 20.07 9.23
C MET A 1 -13.54 19.33 9.90
N ILE A 2 -13.72 18.78 11.10
CA ILE A 2 -12.69 18.01 11.81
C ILE A 2 -12.21 16.76 11.04
N GLN A 3 -13.13 15.98 10.44
CA GLN A 3 -12.77 14.81 9.61
C GLN A 3 -11.84 15.17 8.43
N VAL A 4 -12.09 16.31 7.79
CA VAL A 4 -11.27 16.79 6.66
C VAL A 4 -9.86 17.14 7.16
N LEU A 5 -9.73 17.75 8.33
CA LEU A 5 -8.43 18.00 8.96
C LEU A 5 -7.67 16.69 9.21
N PHE A 6 -8.35 15.66 9.73
CA PHE A 6 -7.73 14.35 9.94
C PHE A 6 -7.26 13.70 8.65
N VAL A 7 -8.04 13.78 7.57
CA VAL A 7 -7.60 13.30 6.25
C VAL A 7 -6.39 14.08 5.75
N ILE A 8 -6.38 15.41 5.87
CA ILE A 8 -5.21 16.22 5.47
C ILE A 8 -3.97 15.76 6.25
N LEU A 9 -4.07 15.59 7.57
CA LEU A 9 -2.96 15.11 8.39
C LEU A 9 -2.50 13.70 8.02
N LEU A 10 -3.45 12.80 7.73
CA LEU A 10 -3.18 11.44 7.29
C LEU A 10 -2.31 11.39 6.04
N TRP A 11 -2.47 12.33 5.11
CA TRP A 11 -1.64 12.42 3.90
C TRP A 11 -0.34 13.21 4.11
N VAL A 12 -0.42 14.34 4.81
CA VAL A 12 0.72 15.25 4.99
C VAL A 12 1.82 14.63 5.82
N ILE A 13 1.50 13.90 6.90
CA ILE A 13 2.50 13.29 7.79
C ILE A 13 3.41 12.31 7.03
N PRO A 14 2.89 11.29 6.31
CA PRO A 14 3.72 10.41 5.49
C PRO A 14 4.56 11.15 4.45
N ILE A 15 3.98 12.15 3.77
CA ILE A 15 4.72 12.94 2.77
C ILE A 15 5.93 13.64 3.41
N ILE A 16 5.74 14.28 4.57
CA ILE A 16 6.82 14.95 5.29
C ILE A 16 7.88 13.92 5.73
N LEU A 17 7.48 12.78 6.29
CA LEU A 17 8.41 11.74 6.74
C LEU A 17 9.24 11.17 5.59
N VAL A 18 8.61 10.85 4.47
CA VAL A 18 9.28 10.33 3.27
C VAL A 18 10.22 11.40 2.70
N THR A 19 9.76 12.64 2.59
CA THR A 19 10.55 13.77 2.07
C THR A 19 11.78 14.02 2.94
N ASN A 20 11.60 14.08 4.26
CA ASN A 20 12.70 14.26 5.21
C ASN A 20 13.72 13.12 5.14
N THR A 21 13.24 11.88 5.03
CA THR A 21 14.12 10.71 4.90
C THR A 21 14.91 10.78 3.59
N TYR A 22 14.25 11.11 2.49
CA TYR A 22 14.88 11.27 1.18
C TYR A 22 15.94 12.38 1.17
N PHE A 23 15.71 13.51 1.85
CA PHE A 23 16.70 14.59 1.95
C PHE A 23 17.83 14.30 2.94
N LYS A 24 17.72 13.28 3.78
CA LYS A 24 18.81 12.82 4.67
C LYS A 24 19.72 11.76 4.04
N MET A 25 19.24 11.04 3.03
CA MET A 25 20.02 10.05 2.28
C MET A 25 21.20 10.69 1.55
N ASP A 26 22.28 9.95 1.34
CA ASP A 26 23.40 10.39 0.50
C ASP A 26 23.02 10.39 -1.00
N LYS A 27 23.94 10.84 -1.86
CA LYS A 27 23.67 10.94 -3.31
C LYS A 27 23.47 9.57 -3.97
N GLU A 28 24.23 8.56 -3.56
CA GLU A 28 24.18 7.21 -4.14
C GLU A 28 22.88 6.51 -3.74
N GLU A 29 22.51 6.58 -2.45
CA GLU A 29 21.26 6.06 -1.92
C GLU A 29 20.05 6.70 -2.62
N ARG A 30 20.04 8.04 -2.76
CA ARG A 30 18.96 8.73 -3.49
C ARG A 30 18.87 8.27 -4.93
N GLN A 31 19.99 8.05 -5.60
CA GLN A 31 20.03 7.65 -7.01
C GLN A 31 19.54 6.20 -7.19
N LYS A 32 19.91 5.31 -6.27
CA LYS A 32 19.38 3.94 -6.19
C LYS A 32 17.87 3.95 -5.96
N LEU A 33 17.40 4.72 -4.98
CA LEU A 33 15.97 4.82 -4.67
C LEU A 33 15.18 5.36 -5.87
N LYS A 34 15.64 6.42 -6.53
CA LYS A 34 15.02 6.91 -7.79
C LYS A 34 14.92 5.82 -8.85
N THR A 35 15.96 5.00 -8.99
CA THR A 35 16.00 3.92 -9.98
C THR A 35 15.01 2.80 -9.61
N GLU A 36 14.92 2.45 -8.33
CA GLU A 36 13.95 1.48 -7.83
C GLU A 36 12.51 1.96 -8.00
N PHE A 37 12.21 3.23 -7.71
CA PHE A 37 10.86 3.80 -7.88
C PHE A 37 10.43 3.96 -9.33
N LYS A 38 11.36 4.00 -10.30
CA LYS A 38 11.05 3.94 -11.73
C LYS A 38 10.53 2.57 -12.17
N SER A 39 10.77 1.52 -11.38
CA SER A 39 10.29 0.19 -11.72
C SER A 39 8.77 0.09 -11.51
N PRO A 40 8.00 -0.30 -12.54
CA PRO A 40 6.55 -0.53 -12.40
C PRO A 40 6.22 -1.52 -11.28
N LEU A 41 7.09 -2.52 -11.06
CA LEU A 41 6.95 -3.49 -9.97
C LEU A 41 7.02 -2.85 -8.59
N THR A 42 7.88 -1.84 -8.39
CA THR A 42 7.98 -1.14 -7.10
C THR A 42 6.69 -0.36 -6.83
N PHE A 43 6.13 0.28 -7.85
CA PHE A 43 4.83 0.94 -7.73
C PHE A 43 3.72 -0.06 -7.39
N LEU A 44 3.67 -1.21 -8.07
CA LEU A 44 2.67 -2.24 -7.80
C LEU A 44 2.81 -2.90 -6.42
N CYS A 45 4.03 -3.06 -5.89
CA CYS A 45 4.24 -3.74 -4.60
C CYS A 45 4.15 -2.81 -3.39
N VAL A 46 4.61 -1.55 -3.53
CA VAL A 46 4.74 -0.62 -2.40
C VAL A 46 3.88 0.62 -2.60
N GLY A 47 3.88 1.19 -3.82
CA GLY A 47 3.10 2.40 -4.13
C GLY A 47 1.60 2.17 -3.94
N LEU A 48 1.05 1.12 -4.55
CA LEU A 48 -0.35 0.74 -4.41
C LEU A 48 -0.73 0.41 -2.96
N LEU A 49 0.18 -0.21 -2.20
CA LEU A 49 -0.05 -0.52 -0.78
C LEU A 49 -0.25 0.78 0.01
N ILE A 50 0.72 1.71 -0.08
CA ILE A 50 0.71 2.95 0.68
C ILE A 50 -0.49 3.81 0.28
N ILE A 51 -0.67 4.05 -1.02
CA ILE A 51 -1.75 4.90 -1.53
C ILE A 51 -3.11 4.25 -1.23
N GLY A 52 -3.24 2.93 -1.41
CA GLY A 52 -4.45 2.20 -1.12
C GLY A 52 -4.86 2.28 0.35
N PHE A 53 -3.91 2.14 1.28
CA PHE A 53 -4.17 2.33 2.71
C PHE A 53 -4.64 3.75 3.03
N LEU A 54 -3.96 4.76 2.48
CA LEU A 54 -4.33 6.16 2.70
C LEU A 54 -5.73 6.47 2.15
N LEU A 55 -6.07 5.97 0.95
CA LEU A 55 -7.41 6.11 0.36
C LEU A 55 -8.47 5.37 1.17
N SER A 56 -8.19 4.14 1.60
CA SER A 56 -9.12 3.34 2.40
C SER A 56 -9.49 4.06 3.70
N LEU A 57 -8.48 4.52 4.45
CA LEU A 57 -8.66 5.29 5.67
C LEU A 57 -9.35 6.63 5.42
N SER A 58 -9.03 7.32 4.32
CA SER A 58 -9.71 8.57 3.94
C SER A 58 -11.19 8.33 3.68
N GLY A 59 -11.54 7.24 2.98
CA GLY A 59 -12.92 6.83 2.73
C GLY A 59 -13.67 6.52 4.02
N ILE A 60 -13.04 5.82 4.96
CA ILE A 60 -13.62 5.53 6.28
C ILE A 60 -13.86 6.82 7.07
N ILE A 61 -12.86 7.70 7.16
CA ILE A 61 -12.95 8.95 7.96
C ILE A 61 -14.02 9.91 7.40
N LEU A 62 -14.15 9.97 6.07
CA LEU A 62 -15.13 10.83 5.39
C LEU A 62 -16.48 10.14 5.16
N ALA A 63 -16.63 8.87 5.54
CA ALA A 63 -17.78 8.02 5.24
C ALA A 63 -18.12 7.96 3.72
N ILE A 64 -17.09 7.94 2.87
CA ILE A 64 -17.20 7.81 1.42
C ILE A 64 -16.85 6.37 1.03
N GLY A 65 -17.87 5.52 0.94
CA GLY A 65 -17.70 4.08 0.65
C GLY A 65 -16.92 3.81 -0.65
N LEU A 66 -17.19 4.56 -1.72
CA LEU A 66 -16.48 4.42 -2.99
C LEU A 66 -14.95 4.63 -2.83
N LEU A 67 -14.54 5.64 -2.06
CA LEU A 67 -13.13 5.92 -1.79
C LEU A 67 -12.49 4.80 -0.97
N GLN A 68 -13.24 4.28 0.01
CA GLN A 68 -12.81 3.14 0.82
C GLN A 68 -12.57 1.90 -0.05
N HIS A 69 -13.54 1.55 -0.90
CA HIS A 69 -13.46 0.39 -1.79
C HIS A 69 -12.26 0.48 -2.75
N ILE A 70 -12.04 1.64 -3.38
CA ILE A 70 -10.87 1.87 -4.24
C ILE A 70 -9.58 1.61 -3.46
N GLY A 71 -9.45 2.17 -2.26
CA GLY A 71 -8.27 1.97 -1.43
C GLY A 71 -8.03 0.50 -1.08
N VAL A 72 -9.08 -0.21 -0.68
CA VAL A 72 -9.01 -1.63 -0.34
C VAL A 72 -8.61 -2.49 -1.55
N THR A 73 -9.17 -2.23 -2.74
CA THR A 73 -8.77 -2.93 -3.98
C THR A 73 -7.30 -2.70 -4.32
N MET A 74 -6.77 -1.49 -4.12
CA MET A 74 -5.35 -1.20 -4.33
C MET A 74 -4.45 -1.97 -3.36
N VAL A 75 -4.82 -2.02 -2.06
CA VAL A 75 -4.09 -2.78 -1.03
C VAL A 75 -4.03 -4.26 -1.39
N PHE A 76 -5.17 -4.87 -1.76
CA PHE A 76 -5.22 -6.28 -2.14
C PHE A 76 -4.41 -6.59 -3.39
N THR A 77 -4.49 -5.73 -4.41
CA THR A 77 -3.68 -5.86 -5.63
C THR A 77 -2.19 -5.84 -5.30
N SER A 78 -1.78 -4.92 -4.42
CA SER A 78 -0.39 -4.80 -3.98
C SER A 78 0.08 -6.00 -3.17
N TRP A 79 -0.77 -6.50 -2.27
CA TRP A 79 -0.50 -7.68 -1.45
C TRP A 79 -0.27 -8.93 -2.30
N PHE A 80 -1.17 -9.17 -3.26
CA PHE A 80 -1.10 -10.32 -4.16
C PHE A 80 0.16 -10.25 -5.02
N THR A 81 0.41 -9.09 -5.64
CA THR A 81 1.60 -8.87 -6.47
C THR A 81 2.89 -9.07 -5.66
N THR A 82 2.96 -8.52 -4.45
CA THR A 82 4.13 -8.66 -3.56
C THR A 82 4.39 -10.12 -3.18
N SER A 83 3.33 -10.88 -2.89
CA SER A 83 3.44 -12.30 -2.52
C SER A 83 4.01 -13.14 -3.66
N ILE A 84 3.58 -12.88 -4.90
CA ILE A 84 4.08 -13.55 -6.11
C ILE A 84 5.53 -13.14 -6.41
N VAL A 85 5.82 -11.83 -6.36
CA VAL A 85 7.15 -11.30 -6.67
C VAL A 85 8.19 -11.81 -5.66
N ASN A 86 7.85 -11.88 -4.38
CA ASN A 86 8.75 -12.41 -3.35
C ASN A 86 9.04 -13.89 -3.56
N TRP A 87 8.04 -14.68 -3.96
CA TRP A 87 8.25 -16.07 -4.32
C TRP A 87 9.17 -16.21 -5.54
N LYS A 88 8.87 -15.49 -6.62
CA LYS A 88 9.65 -15.53 -7.87
C LYS A 88 11.10 -15.08 -7.67
N LYS A 89 11.34 -14.15 -6.76
CA LYS A 89 12.69 -13.68 -6.40
C LYS A 89 13.40 -14.57 -5.37
N GLY A 90 12.80 -15.69 -4.96
CA GLY A 90 13.36 -16.60 -3.96
C GLY A 90 13.45 -16.01 -2.54
N LYS A 91 12.78 -14.88 -2.28
CA LYS A 91 12.73 -14.27 -0.93
C LYS A 91 11.84 -15.05 0.02
N THR A 92 10.86 -15.78 -0.52
CA THR A 92 9.92 -16.63 0.23
C THR A 92 9.76 -17.97 -0.47
N ASN A 93 9.58 -19.04 0.31
CA ASN A 93 9.26 -20.35 -0.24
C ASN A 93 7.81 -20.38 -0.75
N PHE A 94 7.53 -21.30 -1.67
CA PHE A 94 6.21 -21.47 -2.28
C PHE A 94 5.07 -21.55 -1.25
N ILE A 95 5.24 -22.39 -0.22
CA ILE A 95 4.22 -22.58 0.84
C ILE A 95 3.91 -21.25 1.53
N LYS A 96 4.93 -20.46 1.90
CA LYS A 96 4.72 -19.16 2.57
C LYS A 96 3.97 -18.18 1.67
N SER A 97 4.32 -18.10 0.39
CA SER A 97 3.61 -17.23 -0.55
C SER A 97 2.18 -17.70 -0.83
N ALA A 98 1.94 -19.01 -0.91
CA ALA A 98 0.59 -19.56 -1.03
C ALA A 98 -0.27 -19.21 0.19
N VAL A 99 0.27 -19.34 1.41
CA VAL A 99 -0.40 -18.95 2.65
C VAL A 99 -0.70 -17.45 2.67
N LEU A 100 0.24 -16.58 2.27
CA LEU A 100 0.01 -15.14 2.18
C LEU A 100 -1.10 -14.79 1.19
N ILE A 101 -1.14 -15.46 0.04
CA ILE A 101 -2.22 -15.27 -0.95
C ILE A 101 -3.56 -15.69 -0.35
N LEU A 102 -3.63 -16.86 0.30
CA LEU A 102 -4.86 -17.35 0.94
C LEU A 102 -5.35 -16.40 2.03
N LEU A 103 -4.46 -15.85 2.86
CA LEU A 103 -4.80 -14.84 3.85
C LEU A 103 -5.38 -13.57 3.19
N GLY A 104 -4.84 -13.16 2.03
CA GLY A 104 -5.40 -12.08 1.24
C GLY A 104 -6.82 -12.38 0.74
N VAL A 105 -7.07 -13.59 0.24
CA VAL A 105 -8.40 -14.02 -0.21
C VAL A 105 -9.40 -14.07 0.95
N LEU A 106 -8.99 -14.56 2.11
CA LEU A 106 -9.83 -14.54 3.31
C LEU A 106 -10.11 -13.10 3.76
N GLY A 107 -9.11 -12.22 3.70
CA GLY A 107 -9.25 -10.80 4.03
C GLY A 107 -10.26 -10.09 3.14
N ILE A 108 -10.24 -10.33 1.82
CA ILE A 108 -11.19 -9.68 0.90
C ILE A 108 -12.60 -10.24 1.06
N ALA A 109 -12.74 -11.54 1.34
CA ALA A 109 -14.02 -12.16 1.64
C ALA A 109 -14.63 -11.56 2.93
N ALA A 110 -13.84 -11.49 4.01
CA ALA A 110 -14.25 -10.88 5.26
C ALA A 110 -14.63 -9.40 5.07
N TYR A 111 -13.84 -8.65 4.30
CA TYR A 111 -14.17 -7.28 3.94
C TYR A 111 -15.52 -7.17 3.22
N GLY A 112 -15.78 -8.05 2.24
CA GLY A 112 -17.06 -8.14 1.54
C GLY A 112 -18.22 -8.31 2.53
N PHE A 113 -18.14 -9.31 3.41
CA PHE A 113 -19.17 -9.57 4.44
C PHE A 113 -19.42 -8.42 5.42
N MET A 114 -18.39 -7.61 5.72
CA MET A 114 -18.54 -6.50 6.68
C MET A 114 -19.11 -5.23 6.05
N VAL A 115 -19.03 -5.08 4.72
CA VAL A 115 -19.43 -3.84 4.02
C VAL A 115 -20.71 -4.02 3.18
N THR A 116 -21.13 -5.25 2.89
CA THR A 116 -22.51 -5.58 2.45
C THR A 116 -23.47 -5.63 3.62
#